data_AF-A0A1Y4TW95-F1
#
_entry.id   AF-A0A1Y4TW95-F1
#
_cell.length_a   1.000
_cell.length_b   1.000
_cell.length_c   1.000
_cell.angle_alpha   90.00
_cell.angle_beta   90.00
_cell.angle_gamma   90.00
#
_symmetry.space_group_name_H-M   'P 1'
#
loop_
_entity.id
_entity.type
_entity.pdbx_description
1 polymer ?
#
loop_
_entity_poly.entity_id
_entity_poly.type
_entity_poly.pdbx_seq_one_letter_code
_entity_poly.pdbx_strand_id
1 'polypeptide(L)'
;MTIEENLAGESKNVEFKESLPEKSIKYMKSVVAFANGIGGEAFQFVLRNIHLGATIVGIYRQDVYEIPPDAIRELIINAMVHRSYLDHGTIQVAVYDNRLEITSPGKLPMGQTMERMKEGYSKIRNKALAHAFAYMNLIEHWGSGIPRIFDKVKAAGLREPEFIGGEVDLRINIYRGQVETKDHNDFINANKVPDTTGEVPNSADGVPDTVEKVPDSAKKMPDTMAKLPDNEQEQQIFKYVLKNNFITTAKAAELLGVKQRRARAVLMNMVESAYLRKEGAARSTIYVKNAEGR
;
A
#
# COMPACT_ATOMS: atom_id res chain seq x y z
N MET A 1 61.22 37.67 11.56
CA MET A 1 60.19 36.62 11.60
C MET A 1 60.63 35.55 10.62
N THR A 2 61.52 34.63 10.98
CA THR A 2 61.42 33.39 11.78
C THR A 2 60.45 32.34 11.22
N ILE A 3 60.96 31.11 11.13
CA ILE A 3 60.39 29.86 10.58
C ILE A 3 59.07 29.42 11.29
N GLU A 4 58.58 30.23 12.24
CA GLU A 4 57.39 29.96 13.07
C GLU A 4 56.06 30.38 12.41
N GLU A 5 56.06 31.12 11.30
CA GLU A 5 54.81 31.51 10.61
C GLU A 5 54.19 30.40 9.74
N ASN A 6 54.89 29.27 9.53
CA ASN A 6 54.39 28.12 8.77
C ASN A 6 53.67 27.04 9.62
N LEU A 7 53.34 27.34 10.88
CA LEU A 7 52.66 26.40 11.80
C LEU A 7 51.32 26.92 12.38
N ALA A 8 50.77 28.02 11.85
CA ALA A 8 49.40 28.42 12.15
C ALA A 8 48.43 27.55 11.34
N GLY A 9 47.73 26.66 12.04
CA GLY A 9 47.04 25.50 11.49
C GLY A 9 46.10 25.79 10.32
N GLU A 10 46.22 24.95 9.29
CA GLU A 10 45.20 24.74 8.27
C GLU A 10 43.85 24.55 8.97
N SER A 11 42.90 25.46 8.69
CA SER A 11 41.51 25.23 9.09
C SER A 11 41.05 23.93 8.44
N LYS A 12 40.82 22.89 9.25
CA LYS A 12 40.19 21.63 8.85
C LYS A 12 38.69 21.83 8.55
N ASN A 13 38.37 22.75 7.66
CA ASN A 13 37.02 22.91 7.14
C ASN A 13 36.95 22.17 5.81
N VAL A 14 36.47 20.93 5.86
CA VAL A 14 36.06 20.21 4.66
C VAL A 14 34.72 20.78 4.22
N GLU A 15 34.74 21.74 3.29
CA GLU A 15 33.53 22.21 2.62
C GLU A 15 33.03 21.14 1.65
N PHE A 16 32.05 20.33 2.09
CA PHE A 16 31.31 19.45 1.20
C PHE A 16 30.40 20.29 0.28
N LYS A 17 30.84 20.50 -0.96
CA LYS A 17 30.01 21.03 -2.06
C LYS A 17 29.33 19.89 -2.80
N GLU A 18 28.38 19.23 -2.14
CA GLU A 18 27.42 18.37 -2.81
C GLU A 18 26.03 18.96 -2.61
N SER A 19 25.39 19.38 -3.71
CA SER A 19 24.02 19.89 -3.64
C SER A 19 23.09 18.72 -3.38
N LEU A 20 22.67 18.60 -2.13
CA LEU A 20 21.75 17.60 -1.64
C LEU A 20 20.42 17.63 -2.45
N PRO A 21 19.89 16.48 -2.89
CA PRO A 21 18.65 16.44 -3.68
C PRO A 21 17.48 17.07 -2.92
N GLU A 22 16.61 17.87 -3.54
CA GLU A 22 15.56 18.65 -2.82
C GLU A 22 14.69 17.85 -1.85
N LYS A 23 14.44 16.56 -2.12
CA LYS A 23 13.72 15.65 -1.20
C LYS A 23 14.50 15.34 0.08
N SER A 24 15.83 15.35 0.04
CA SER A 24 16.70 15.10 1.19
C SER A 24 16.59 16.20 2.23
N ILE A 25 16.24 17.45 1.88
CA ILE A 25 15.97 18.53 2.86
C ILE A 25 14.76 18.21 3.76
N LYS A 26 13.74 17.51 3.22
CA LYS A 26 12.57 17.04 3.99
C LYS A 26 12.97 15.97 5.02
N TYR A 27 13.88 15.08 4.63
CA TYR A 27 14.45 14.08 5.54
C TYR A 27 15.47 14.71 6.50
N MET A 28 16.23 15.73 6.10
CA MET A 28 17.30 16.33 6.91
C MET A 28 16.77 17.20 8.03
N LYS A 29 15.68 17.96 7.81
CA LYS A 29 15.01 18.69 8.90
C LYS A 29 14.40 17.73 9.92
N SER A 30 13.86 16.60 9.44
CA SER A 30 13.38 15.51 10.29
C SER A 30 14.54 14.87 11.05
N VAL A 31 15.65 14.57 10.38
CA VAL A 31 16.87 13.99 10.95
C VAL A 31 17.51 14.95 11.94
N VAL A 32 17.60 16.26 11.73
CA VAL A 32 18.26 17.17 12.69
C VAL A 32 17.43 17.36 13.98
N ALA A 33 16.09 17.39 13.89
CA ALA A 33 15.22 17.47 15.08
C ALA A 33 15.10 16.12 15.82
N PHE A 34 15.19 15.02 15.09
CA PHE A 34 15.01 13.67 15.61
C PHE A 34 16.35 13.04 16.05
N ALA A 35 17.43 13.17 15.28
CA ALA A 35 18.78 12.60 15.51
C ALA A 35 19.47 13.09 16.78
N ASN A 36 19.11 14.26 17.30
CA ASN A 36 19.65 14.74 18.57
C ASN A 36 18.90 14.18 19.80
N GLY A 37 17.94 13.27 19.60
CA GLY A 37 17.20 12.60 20.67
C GLY A 37 16.98 11.11 20.41
N ILE A 38 16.41 10.42 21.42
CA ILE A 38 16.21 8.96 21.44
C ILE A 38 15.41 8.45 20.23
N GLY A 39 14.45 9.26 19.74
CA GLY A 39 13.72 8.92 18.52
C GLY A 39 14.69 8.73 17.35
N GLY A 40 15.54 9.73 17.09
CA GLY A 40 16.63 9.75 16.12
C GLY A 40 17.41 8.48 16.04
N GLU A 41 17.96 8.13 17.19
CA GLU A 41 18.77 6.96 17.38
C GLU A 41 18.00 5.69 17.03
N ALA A 42 16.72 5.58 17.42
CA ALA A 42 15.87 4.44 17.09
C ALA A 42 15.62 4.29 15.58
N PHE A 43 15.35 5.37 14.85
CA PHE A 43 15.19 5.30 13.39
C PHE A 43 16.48 4.93 12.67
N GLN A 44 17.59 5.55 13.07
CA GLN A 44 18.89 5.22 12.50
C GLN A 44 19.28 3.78 12.85
N PHE A 45 18.94 3.30 14.05
CA PHE A 45 19.08 1.90 14.40
C PHE A 45 18.30 1.00 13.45
N VAL A 46 17.03 1.30 13.15
CA VAL A 46 16.27 0.50 12.17
C VAL A 46 16.92 0.56 10.80
N LEU A 47 17.23 1.75 10.27
CA LEU A 47 17.83 1.90 8.94
C LEU A 47 19.15 1.13 8.78
N ARG A 48 19.98 1.07 9.84
CA ARG A 48 21.24 0.30 9.83
C ARG A 48 21.06 -1.22 9.87
N ASN A 49 19.91 -1.70 10.34
CA ASN A 49 19.63 -3.13 10.54
C ASN A 49 18.64 -3.71 9.53
N ILE A 50 18.14 -2.90 8.59
CA ILE A 50 17.30 -3.34 7.47
C ILE A 50 18.11 -3.37 6.17
N HIS A 51 17.69 -4.20 5.21
CA HIS A 51 18.39 -4.30 3.93
C HIS A 51 18.21 -3.02 3.10
N LEU A 52 19.33 -2.53 2.57
CA LEU A 52 19.37 -1.49 1.55
C LEU A 52 19.60 -2.15 0.19
N GLY A 53 18.54 -2.27 -0.60
CA GLY A 53 18.60 -2.71 -1.98
C GLY A 53 18.95 -1.54 -2.90
N ALA A 54 19.02 -1.83 -4.20
CA ALA A 54 19.13 -0.78 -5.20
C ALA A 54 18.29 -1.09 -6.43
N THR A 55 17.67 -0.04 -6.95
CA THR A 55 16.89 -0.07 -8.18
C THR A 55 17.48 0.91 -9.16
N ILE A 56 17.61 0.52 -10.42
CA ILE A 56 18.06 1.42 -11.48
C ILE A 56 16.84 2.18 -11.98
N VAL A 57 16.84 3.50 -11.82
CA VAL A 57 15.80 4.38 -12.33
C VAL A 57 16.42 5.23 -13.44
N GLY A 58 16.11 4.88 -14.70
CA GLY A 58 16.76 5.48 -15.86
C GLY A 58 18.23 5.06 -15.96
N ILE A 59 19.14 6.03 -15.82
CA ILE A 59 20.60 5.81 -15.86
C ILE A 59 21.25 5.80 -14.46
N TYR A 60 20.48 6.09 -13.40
CA TYR A 60 21.01 6.24 -12.05
C TYR A 60 20.61 5.06 -11.17
N ARG A 61 21.55 4.58 -10.37
CA ARG A 61 21.28 3.65 -9.26
C ARG A 61 20.67 4.44 -8.12
N GLN A 62 19.52 4.00 -7.64
CA GLN A 62 18.86 4.55 -6.47
C GLN A 62 18.82 3.49 -5.38
N ASP A 63 19.34 3.82 -4.21
CA ASP A 63 19.27 2.94 -3.05
C ASP A 63 17.86 2.98 -2.46
N VAL A 64 17.30 1.80 -2.19
CA VAL A 64 15.92 1.62 -1.74
C VAL A 64 15.92 0.68 -0.55
N TYR A 65 15.48 1.19 0.61
CA TYR A 65 15.30 0.38 1.81
C TYR A 65 14.15 -0.62 1.65
N GLU A 66 14.30 -1.82 2.20
CA GLU A 66 13.26 -2.85 2.17
C GLU A 66 11.95 -2.38 2.82
N ILE A 67 12.04 -1.63 3.92
CA ILE A 67 10.89 -0.97 4.57
C ILE A 67 11.00 0.52 4.27
N PRO A 68 9.92 1.18 3.77
CA PRO A 68 9.93 2.60 3.50
C PRO A 68 10.35 3.42 4.73
N PRO A 69 11.40 4.27 4.65
CA PRO A 69 11.87 5.08 5.78
C PRO A 69 10.76 5.95 6.38
N ASP A 70 9.88 6.46 5.52
CA ASP A 70 8.73 7.23 5.99
C ASP A 70 7.78 6.45 6.90
N ALA A 71 7.59 5.15 6.66
CA ALA A 71 6.73 4.31 7.48
C ALA A 71 7.36 4.06 8.84
N ILE A 72 8.67 3.82 8.89
CA ILE A 72 9.43 3.64 10.13
C ILE A 72 9.38 4.93 10.97
N ARG A 73 9.65 6.07 10.34
CA ARG A 73 9.58 7.40 10.98
C ARG A 73 8.20 7.64 11.59
N GLU A 74 7.14 7.36 10.83
CA GLU A 74 5.75 7.53 11.28
C GLU A 74 5.42 6.61 12.46
N LEU A 75 5.87 5.34 12.43
CA LEU A 75 5.66 4.40 13.54
C LEU A 75 6.35 4.84 14.82
N ILE A 76 7.61 5.30 14.74
CA ILE A 76 8.34 5.75 15.93
C ILE A 76 7.69 7.02 16.51
N ILE A 77 7.29 7.97 15.66
CA ILE A 77 6.57 9.17 16.10
C ILE A 77 5.25 8.80 16.77
N ASN A 78 4.48 7.88 16.18
CA ASN A 78 3.23 7.41 16.76
C ASN A 78 3.46 6.73 18.13
N ALA A 79 4.52 5.93 18.27
CA ALA A 79 4.90 5.34 19.55
C ALA A 79 5.21 6.43 20.59
N MET A 80 5.97 7.47 20.23
CA MET A 80 6.27 8.59 21.15
C MET A 80 5.03 9.40 21.54
N VAL A 81 4.19 9.78 20.56
CA VAL A 81 3.03 10.63 20.79
C VAL A 81 1.92 9.91 21.55
N HIS A 82 1.75 8.60 21.33
CA HIS A 82 0.69 7.82 21.96
C HIS A 82 1.15 6.98 23.16
N ARG A 83 2.44 7.00 23.52
CA ARG A 83 2.99 6.37 24.74
C ARG A 83 2.23 6.79 25.99
N SER A 84 1.96 5.83 26.88
CA SER A 84 1.62 6.16 28.27
C SER A 84 2.88 6.59 29.02
N TYR A 85 2.97 7.89 29.36
CA TYR A 85 4.07 8.41 30.18
C TYR A 85 3.89 8.15 31.68
N LEU A 86 2.73 7.61 32.08
CA LEU A 86 2.49 7.11 33.44
C LEU A 86 3.08 5.72 33.66
N ASP A 87 3.35 4.99 32.57
CA ASP A 87 4.00 3.69 32.62
C ASP A 87 5.53 3.87 32.59
N HIS A 88 6.24 3.06 33.38
CA HIS A 88 7.70 3.02 33.40
C HIS A 88 8.29 2.25 32.20
N GLY A 89 7.48 1.49 31.47
CA GLY A 89 7.90 0.79 30.26
C GLY A 89 8.48 1.75 29.21
N THR A 90 9.50 1.33 28.47
CA THR A 90 10.09 2.11 27.37
C THR A 90 9.47 1.72 26.03
N ILE A 91 9.64 2.56 25.00
CA ILE A 91 9.33 2.13 23.63
C ILE A 91 10.43 1.15 23.23
N GLN A 92 10.03 -0.03 22.78
CA GLN A 92 10.94 -1.08 22.35
C GLN A 92 10.91 -1.14 20.83
N VAL A 93 12.10 -1.06 20.22
CA VAL A 93 12.29 -1.21 18.78
C VAL A 93 13.19 -2.42 18.56
N ALA A 94 12.64 -3.48 17.96
CA ALA A 94 13.36 -4.73 17.72
C ALA A 94 13.35 -5.05 16.23
N VAL A 95 14.52 -5.36 15.67
CA VAL A 95 14.66 -5.80 14.28
C VAL A 95 15.06 -7.27 14.31
N TYR A 96 14.22 -8.11 13.70
CA TYR A 96 14.46 -9.54 13.51
C TYR A 96 14.66 -9.82 12.02
N ASP A 97 15.18 -11.00 11.70
CA ASP A 97 15.39 -11.44 10.31
C ASP A 97 14.12 -11.37 9.46
N ASN A 98 12.96 -11.64 10.06
CA ASN A 98 11.68 -11.68 9.36
C ASN A 98 10.74 -10.49 9.63
N ARG A 99 11.05 -9.57 10.55
CA ARG A 99 10.16 -8.45 10.89
C ARG A 99 10.83 -7.33 11.70
N LEU A 100 10.30 -6.13 11.58
CA LEU A 100 10.49 -5.01 12.49
C LEU A 100 9.32 -4.98 13.49
N GLU A 101 9.61 -4.93 14.79
CA GLU A 101 8.62 -4.74 15.85
C GLU A 101 8.84 -3.40 16.56
N ILE A 102 7.77 -2.62 16.73
CA ILE A 102 7.77 -1.42 17.55
C ILE A 102 6.68 -1.57 18.60
N THR A 103 7.08 -1.65 19.87
CA THR A 103 6.16 -1.78 21.02
C THR A 103 6.15 -0.48 21.81
N SER A 104 4.96 0.10 21.97
CA SER A 104 4.70 1.27 22.80
C SER A 104 3.92 0.86 24.05
N PRO A 105 4.34 1.31 25.25
CA PRO A 105 3.64 0.96 26.48
C PRO A 105 2.36 1.76 26.65
N GLY A 106 1.39 1.16 27.32
CA GLY A 106 0.07 1.71 27.61
C GLY A 106 -1.02 1.16 26.70
N LYS A 107 -2.17 0.87 27.33
CA LYS A 107 -3.41 0.44 26.68
C LYS A 107 -3.91 1.38 25.60
N LEU A 108 -4.83 0.96 24.76
CA LEU A 108 -5.52 1.85 23.84
C LEU A 108 -6.46 2.82 24.62
N PRO A 109 -6.61 4.08 24.17
CA PRO A 109 -7.59 5.00 24.76
C PRO A 109 -9.01 4.42 24.72
N MET A 110 -9.86 4.77 25.69
CA MET A 110 -11.24 4.27 25.75
C MET A 110 -12.00 4.56 24.44
N GLY A 111 -12.62 3.53 23.87
CA GLY A 111 -13.35 3.61 22.59
C GLY A 111 -12.46 3.72 21.35
N GLN A 112 -11.14 3.53 21.49
CA GLN A 112 -10.22 3.28 20.39
C GLN A 112 -10.07 1.76 20.20
N THR A 113 -10.22 1.29 18.96
CA THR A 113 -9.95 -0.10 18.58
C THR A 113 -8.96 -0.12 17.43
N MET A 114 -8.43 -1.31 17.12
CA MET A 114 -7.44 -1.46 16.06
C MET A 114 -8.03 -1.17 14.68
N GLU A 115 -9.27 -1.58 14.44
CA GLU A 115 -10.01 -1.33 13.20
C GLU A 115 -10.17 0.17 12.99
N ARG A 116 -10.58 0.89 14.04
CA ARG A 116 -10.72 2.34 14.02
C ARG A 116 -9.40 3.06 13.74
N MET A 117 -8.28 2.54 14.28
CA MET A 117 -6.96 3.09 13.97
C MET A 117 -6.62 2.95 12.49
N LYS A 118 -6.95 1.81 11.87
CA LYS A 118 -6.74 1.56 10.44
C LYS A 118 -7.62 2.43 9.56
N GLU A 119 -8.84 2.72 9.99
CA GLU A 119 -9.76 3.66 9.31
C GLU A 119 -9.33 5.14 9.44
N GLY A 120 -8.26 5.41 10.22
CA GLY A 120 -7.74 6.76 10.42
C GLY A 120 -8.43 7.53 11.56
N TYR A 121 -9.23 6.86 12.40
CA TYR A 121 -9.72 7.46 13.63
C TYR A 121 -8.60 7.48 14.67
N SER A 122 -8.12 8.67 15.03
CA SER A 122 -7.03 8.85 15.99
C SER A 122 -7.48 9.60 17.23
N LYS A 123 -7.26 8.96 18.39
CA LYS A 123 -7.35 9.61 19.71
C LYS A 123 -5.96 9.90 20.26
N ILE A 124 -5.61 11.18 20.27
CA ILE A 124 -4.32 11.68 20.77
C ILE A 124 -4.29 11.60 22.30
N ARG A 125 -3.31 10.89 22.84
CA ARG A 125 -3.06 10.83 24.29
C ARG A 125 -2.32 12.07 24.77
N ASN A 126 -1.17 12.36 24.17
CA ASN A 126 -0.30 13.45 24.60
C ASN A 126 -0.41 14.65 23.64
N LYS A 127 -1.44 15.49 23.79
CA LYS A 127 -1.72 16.61 22.87
C LYS A 127 -0.55 17.59 22.72
N ALA A 128 0.16 17.89 23.81
CA ALA A 128 1.31 18.80 23.78
C ALA A 128 2.45 18.27 22.90
N LEU A 129 2.80 16.99 23.05
CA LEU A 129 3.79 16.33 22.19
C LEU A 129 3.30 16.32 20.75
N ALA A 130 2.05 15.93 20.54
CA ALA A 130 1.45 15.90 19.23
C ALA A 130 1.54 17.28 18.53
N HIS A 131 1.21 18.37 19.23
CA HIS A 131 1.31 19.73 18.71
C HIS A 131 2.75 20.14 18.42
N ALA A 132 3.71 19.77 19.28
CA ALA A 132 5.12 20.04 19.05
C ALA A 132 5.63 19.34 17.79
N PHE A 133 5.29 18.07 17.59
CA PHE A 133 5.67 17.32 16.39
C PHE A 133 4.98 17.85 15.13
N ALA A 134 3.72 18.30 15.23
CA ALA A 134 3.04 19.00 14.13
C ALA A 134 3.72 20.33 13.78
N TYR A 135 4.12 21.12 14.78
CA TYR A 135 4.86 22.37 14.59
C TYR A 135 6.22 22.15 13.90
N MET A 136 6.87 21.02 14.19
CA MET A 136 8.12 20.61 13.53
C MET A 136 7.91 19.98 12.15
N ASN A 137 6.69 19.94 11.61
CA ASN A 137 6.31 19.24 10.39
C ASN A 137 6.68 17.74 10.38
N LEU A 138 6.76 17.11 11.56
CA LEU A 138 6.97 15.68 11.71
C LEU A 138 5.65 14.90 11.61
N ILE A 139 4.52 15.56 11.85
CA ILE A 139 3.16 15.03 11.70
C ILE A 139 2.37 15.98 10.80
N GLU A 140 1.77 15.45 9.73
CA GLU A 140 0.99 16.26 8.78
C GLU A 140 -0.46 16.44 9.25
N HIS A 141 -1.19 15.34 9.44
CA HIS A 141 -2.61 15.34 9.80
C HIS A 141 -2.94 14.21 10.77
N TRP A 142 -3.76 14.52 11.79
CA TRP A 142 -4.30 13.54 12.73
C TRP A 142 -5.03 12.42 12.00
N GLY A 143 -4.75 11.17 12.40
CA GLY A 143 -5.42 10.02 11.81
C GLY A 143 -4.89 9.58 10.45
N SER A 144 -4.08 10.39 9.76
CA SER A 144 -3.51 10.00 8.45
C SER A 144 -2.27 9.11 8.55
N GLY A 145 -1.64 9.02 9.73
CA GLY A 145 -0.37 8.33 9.91
C GLY A 145 -0.45 6.83 9.67
N ILE A 146 -1.38 6.15 10.38
CA ILE A 146 -1.57 4.70 10.25
C ILE A 146 -2.00 4.31 8.82
N PRO A 147 -3.05 4.89 8.21
CA PRO A 147 -3.42 4.58 6.82
C PRO A 147 -2.24 4.73 5.84
N ARG A 148 -1.45 5.79 5.99
CA ARG A 148 -0.29 6.05 5.14
C ARG A 148 0.82 5.03 5.31
N ILE A 149 1.00 4.48 6.51
CA ILE A 149 1.92 3.36 6.74
C ILE A 149 1.44 2.15 5.93
N PHE A 150 0.15 1.80 5.97
CA PHE A 150 -0.42 0.70 5.18
C PHE A 150 -0.20 0.92 3.68
N ASP A 151 -0.54 2.10 3.17
CA ASP A 151 -0.37 2.43 1.75
C ASP A 151 1.09 2.28 1.31
N LYS A 152 2.05 2.74 2.12
CA LYS A 152 3.47 2.67 1.81
C LYS A 152 4.03 1.26 1.89
N VAL A 153 3.65 0.50 2.91
CA VAL A 153 4.08 -0.90 3.09
C VAL A 153 3.54 -1.75 1.95
N LYS A 154 2.26 -1.56 1.58
CA LYS A 154 1.64 -2.20 0.41
C LYS A 154 2.31 -1.83 -0.90
N ALA A 155 2.63 -0.54 -1.11
CA ALA A 155 3.35 -0.07 -2.28
C ALA A 155 4.78 -0.64 -2.39
N ALA A 156 5.39 -1.02 -1.28
CA ALA A 156 6.68 -1.70 -1.23
C ALA A 156 6.58 -3.23 -1.48
N GLY A 157 5.38 -3.77 -1.68
CA GLY A 157 5.15 -5.22 -1.87
C GLY A 157 5.28 -6.04 -0.60
N LEU A 158 5.26 -5.39 0.57
CA LEU A 158 5.33 -6.05 1.88
C LEU A 158 3.94 -6.44 2.38
N ARG A 159 3.92 -7.42 3.29
CA ARG A 159 2.70 -7.78 4.02
C ARG A 159 2.21 -6.60 4.87
N GLU A 160 0.90 -6.46 4.97
CA GLU A 160 0.28 -5.43 5.81
C GLU A 160 0.78 -5.49 7.27
N PRO A 161 0.98 -4.32 7.91
CA PRO A 161 1.43 -4.30 9.29
C PRO A 161 0.42 -4.98 10.22
N GLU A 162 0.93 -5.80 11.12
CA GLU A 162 0.14 -6.48 12.13
C GLU A 162 0.18 -5.71 13.44
N PHE A 163 -0.97 -5.65 14.10
CA PHE A 163 -1.15 -4.89 15.31
C PHE A 163 -1.54 -5.85 16.44
N ILE A 164 -0.73 -5.89 17.50
CA ILE A 164 -0.83 -6.87 18.59
C ILE A 164 -0.97 -6.12 19.92
N GLY A 165 -1.80 -6.67 20.82
CA GLY A 165 -2.03 -6.12 22.16
C GLY A 165 -3.18 -5.11 22.18
N GLY A 166 -3.03 -4.07 22.99
CA GLY A 166 -3.98 -2.98 23.17
C GLY A 166 -4.51 -2.84 24.60
N GLU A 167 -4.29 -3.83 25.46
CA GLU A 167 -4.70 -3.78 26.87
C GLU A 167 -3.60 -3.32 27.83
N VAL A 168 -2.34 -3.62 27.51
CA VAL A 168 -1.17 -3.28 28.35
C VAL A 168 -0.18 -2.46 27.53
N ASP A 169 0.21 -2.99 26.37
CA ASP A 169 1.05 -2.34 25.39
C ASP A 169 0.40 -2.42 24.01
N LEU A 170 0.95 -1.68 23.05
CA LEU A 170 0.60 -1.76 21.64
C LEU A 170 1.86 -2.08 20.86
N ARG A 171 1.88 -3.23 20.19
CA ARG A 171 2.95 -3.64 19.29
C ARG A 171 2.49 -3.57 17.84
N ILE A 172 3.33 -3.01 16.98
CA ILE A 172 3.12 -3.01 15.53
C ILE A 172 4.29 -3.73 14.87
N ASN A 173 3.97 -4.71 14.04
CA ASN A 173 4.93 -5.54 13.32
C ASN A 173 4.86 -5.21 11.81
N ILE A 174 6.01 -4.91 11.20
CA ILE A 174 6.18 -4.90 9.74
C ILE A 174 7.01 -6.12 9.36
N TYR A 175 6.43 -7.02 8.57
CA TYR A 175 7.13 -8.21 8.10
C TYR A 175 8.11 -7.87 6.96
N ARG A 176 9.27 -8.51 6.99
CA ARG A 176 10.33 -8.41 5.99
C ARG A 176 10.11 -9.52 4.94
N GLY A 177 10.53 -9.25 3.71
CA GLY A 177 10.31 -10.13 2.56
C GLY A 177 9.07 -9.72 1.76
N GLN A 178 9.17 -9.87 0.44
CA GLN A 178 8.04 -9.62 -0.45
C GLN A 178 7.01 -10.74 -0.31
N VAL A 179 5.73 -10.40 -0.45
CA VAL A 179 4.72 -11.42 -0.68
C VAL A 179 5.08 -12.05 -2.02
N GLU A 180 5.42 -13.34 -2.06
CA GLU A 180 5.48 -14.08 -3.32
C GLU A 180 4.11 -13.94 -3.98
N THR A 181 4.01 -13.06 -4.96
CA THR A 181 2.91 -13.14 -5.91
C THR A 181 3.10 -14.48 -6.60
N LYS A 182 2.19 -15.42 -6.37
CA LYS A 182 2.04 -16.59 -7.25
C LYS A 182 1.58 -16.08 -8.61
N ASP A 183 2.48 -15.43 -9.33
CA ASP A 183 2.31 -15.15 -10.75
C ASP A 183 2.62 -16.44 -11.48
N HIS A 184 1.62 -16.93 -12.22
CA HIS A 184 1.71 -18.06 -13.13
C HIS A 184 2.81 -17.81 -14.18
N ASN A 185 4.02 -18.28 -13.89
CA ASN A 185 5.07 -18.50 -14.87
C ASN A 185 5.16 -20.00 -15.18
N ASP A 186 4.09 -20.56 -15.75
CA ASP A 186 4.09 -21.89 -16.39
C ASP A 186 3.85 -21.75 -17.89
N PHE A 187 4.67 -20.94 -18.58
CA PHE A 187 4.81 -21.05 -20.02
C PHE A 187 6.26 -20.76 -20.41
N ILE A 188 7.05 -21.83 -20.55
CA ILE A 188 8.00 -22.10 -21.64
C ILE A 188 8.86 -23.32 -21.20
N ASN A 189 8.47 -24.51 -21.65
CA ASN A 189 9.31 -25.48 -22.37
C ASN A 189 8.73 -26.89 -22.31
N ALA A 190 8.08 -27.33 -23.39
CA ALA A 190 8.08 -28.73 -23.82
C ALA A 190 7.55 -28.85 -25.26
N ASN A 191 8.36 -28.41 -26.24
CA ASN A 191 8.28 -29.01 -27.57
C ASN A 191 8.86 -30.43 -27.47
N LYS A 192 8.00 -31.42 -27.27
CA LYS A 192 8.34 -32.83 -27.51
C LYS A 192 7.07 -33.60 -27.90
N VAL A 193 6.90 -33.76 -29.21
CA VAL A 193 6.01 -34.76 -29.80
C VAL A 193 6.52 -36.14 -29.39
N PRO A 194 5.62 -37.10 -29.10
CA PRO A 194 5.68 -38.32 -29.87
C PRO A 194 4.31 -38.80 -30.35
N ASP A 195 4.42 -39.40 -31.53
CA ASP A 195 3.44 -40.09 -32.36
C ASP A 195 3.03 -41.46 -31.77
N THR A 196 2.07 -42.12 -32.43
CA THR A 196 1.64 -43.55 -32.38
C THR A 196 0.28 -43.91 -31.75
N THR A 197 -0.70 -44.05 -32.65
CA THR A 197 -1.58 -45.22 -32.95
C THR A 197 -2.31 -45.99 -31.85
N GLY A 198 -3.62 -46.21 -32.05
CA GLY A 198 -4.30 -47.45 -31.61
C GLY A 198 -5.77 -47.32 -31.21
N GLU A 199 -6.67 -47.63 -32.15
CA GLU A 199 -7.91 -48.44 -32.02
C GLU A 199 -8.99 -48.17 -30.93
N VAL A 200 -10.19 -47.87 -31.43
CA VAL A 200 -11.56 -48.12 -30.85
C VAL A 200 -11.89 -49.64 -30.97
N PRO A 201 -13.02 -50.24 -30.45
CA PRO A 201 -14.33 -49.67 -30.07
C PRO A 201 -15.09 -50.36 -28.89
N ASN A 202 -16.37 -49.97 -28.75
CA ASN A 202 -17.57 -50.71 -28.29
C ASN A 202 -18.09 -50.41 -26.88
N SER A 203 -19.39 -50.46 -26.57
CA SER A 203 -20.71 -50.38 -27.23
C SER A 203 -21.70 -50.76 -26.12
N ALA A 204 -22.87 -50.11 -26.06
CA ALA A 204 -24.18 -50.59 -25.55
C ALA A 204 -24.97 -49.38 -25.02
N ASP A 205 -25.94 -48.86 -25.77
CA ASP A 205 -27.34 -49.31 -25.89
C ASP A 205 -28.22 -49.02 -24.66
N GLY A 206 -29.28 -48.25 -24.89
CA GLY A 206 -30.38 -48.05 -23.93
C GLY A 206 -31.13 -46.72 -24.08
N VAL A 207 -31.98 -46.59 -25.09
CA VAL A 207 -33.12 -45.63 -25.17
C VAL A 207 -34.36 -46.51 -25.41
N PRO A 208 -35.57 -46.21 -24.87
CA PRO A 208 -36.50 -45.30 -25.58
C PRO A 208 -37.52 -44.49 -24.73
N ASP A 209 -38.00 -43.39 -25.34
CA ASP A 209 -39.40 -42.90 -25.44
C ASP A 209 -40.23 -42.61 -24.18
N THR A 210 -41.02 -41.54 -24.01
CA THR A 210 -41.75 -40.53 -24.82
C THR A 210 -42.20 -39.43 -23.81
N VAL A 211 -42.45 -38.15 -24.11
CA VAL A 211 -43.64 -37.56 -24.76
C VAL A 211 -43.36 -36.09 -25.13
N GLU A 212 -43.54 -35.83 -26.41
CA GLU A 212 -43.91 -34.64 -27.17
C GLU A 212 -44.52 -33.40 -26.46
N LYS A 213 -43.89 -32.23 -26.66
CA LYS A 213 -44.53 -30.97 -27.10
C LYS A 213 -43.45 -29.93 -27.53
N VAL A 214 -43.60 -29.41 -28.75
CA VAL A 214 -42.76 -28.40 -29.45
C VAL A 214 -43.65 -27.18 -29.79
N PRO A 215 -43.17 -26.04 -30.36
CA PRO A 215 -41.89 -25.31 -30.32
C PRO A 215 -42.11 -23.90 -29.66
N ASP A 216 -41.20 -22.95 -29.47
CA ASP A 216 -40.39 -22.25 -30.47
C ASP A 216 -39.48 -21.19 -29.80
N SER A 217 -38.26 -21.06 -30.29
CA SER A 217 -37.44 -19.84 -30.39
C SER A 217 -37.25 -18.91 -29.17
N ALA A 218 -36.07 -19.01 -28.52
CA ALA A 218 -35.02 -17.97 -28.53
C ALA A 218 -34.02 -18.13 -27.35
N LYS A 219 -32.76 -18.40 -27.70
CA LYS A 219 -31.52 -18.20 -26.92
C LYS A 219 -31.51 -18.72 -25.46
N LYS A 220 -30.93 -19.90 -25.30
CA LYS A 220 -30.24 -20.34 -24.08
C LYS A 220 -29.40 -19.18 -23.52
N MET A 221 -29.70 -18.79 -22.29
CA MET A 221 -28.87 -17.88 -21.50
C MET A 221 -27.58 -18.64 -21.13
N PRO A 222 -26.38 -18.12 -21.42
CA PRO A 222 -25.16 -18.67 -20.83
C PRO A 222 -25.07 -18.21 -19.38
N ASP A 223 -25.01 -19.19 -18.47
CA ASP A 223 -24.61 -19.02 -17.09
C ASP A 223 -23.17 -18.49 -17.02
N THR A 224 -23.03 -17.18 -16.90
CA THR A 224 -21.79 -16.54 -16.40
C THR A 224 -22.19 -15.24 -15.72
N MET A 225 -22.74 -15.33 -14.50
CA MET A 225 -22.98 -14.13 -13.69
C MET A 225 -21.64 -13.51 -13.32
N ALA A 226 -21.28 -12.43 -14.02
CA ALA A 226 -20.26 -11.50 -13.60
C ALA A 226 -20.61 -10.99 -12.19
N LYS A 227 -19.70 -11.22 -11.23
CA LYS A 227 -19.81 -10.77 -9.84
C LYS A 227 -20.19 -9.29 -9.80
N LEU A 228 -21.28 -8.89 -9.14
CA LEU A 228 -21.58 -7.46 -8.98
C LEU A 228 -20.57 -6.83 -7.99
N PRO A 229 -20.22 -5.53 -8.13
CA PRO A 229 -19.42 -4.82 -7.12
C PRO A 229 -20.14 -4.76 -5.77
N ASP A 230 -19.40 -4.86 -4.66
CA ASP A 230 -20.00 -4.86 -3.31
C ASP A 230 -20.47 -3.46 -2.85
N ASN A 231 -19.91 -2.39 -3.44
CA ASN A 231 -20.20 -1.00 -3.07
C ASN A 231 -21.40 -0.44 -3.84
N GLU A 232 -22.38 0.17 -3.16
CA GLU A 232 -23.60 0.74 -3.78
C GLU A 232 -23.29 1.75 -4.90
N GLN A 233 -22.25 2.57 -4.73
CA GLN A 233 -21.83 3.55 -5.74
C GLN A 233 -21.29 2.87 -7.01
N GLU A 234 -20.55 1.78 -6.83
CA GLU A 234 -19.96 1.01 -7.93
C GLU A 234 -21.05 0.21 -8.67
N GLN A 235 -22.03 -0.33 -7.95
CA GLN A 235 -23.19 -0.99 -8.54
C GLN A 235 -24.02 -0.04 -9.42
N GLN A 236 -24.22 1.20 -8.98
CA GLN A 236 -24.95 2.21 -9.75
C GLN A 236 -24.21 2.55 -11.05
N ILE A 237 -22.90 2.75 -10.99
CA ILE A 237 -22.07 2.98 -12.18
C ILE A 237 -22.10 1.75 -13.09
N PHE A 238 -21.93 0.54 -12.54
CA PHE A 238 -21.88 -0.69 -13.31
C PHE A 238 -23.20 -0.96 -14.05
N LYS A 239 -24.35 -0.78 -13.38
CA LYS A 239 -25.69 -0.84 -14.00
C LYS A 239 -25.84 0.16 -15.15
N TYR A 240 -25.31 1.37 -14.99
CA TYR A 240 -25.36 2.38 -16.05
C TYR A 240 -24.51 1.99 -17.26
N VAL A 241 -23.29 1.49 -17.04
CA VAL A 241 -22.38 1.05 -18.10
C VAL A 241 -22.95 -0.16 -18.85
N LEU A 242 -23.62 -1.10 -18.17
CA LEU A 242 -24.32 -2.21 -18.82
C LEU A 242 -25.43 -1.74 -19.78
N LYS A 243 -26.07 -0.60 -19.49
CA LYS A 243 -27.14 -0.04 -20.33
C LYS A 243 -26.63 0.85 -21.47
N ASN A 244 -25.54 1.60 -21.26
CA ASN A 244 -25.08 2.64 -22.19
C ASN A 244 -23.70 2.36 -22.82
N ASN A 245 -23.14 1.17 -22.58
CA ASN A 245 -21.81 0.69 -23.01
C ASN A 245 -20.59 1.43 -22.41
N PHE A 246 -20.72 2.72 -22.12
CA PHE A 246 -19.66 3.53 -21.54
C PHE A 246 -20.18 4.57 -20.55
N ILE A 247 -19.27 5.10 -19.73
CA ILE A 247 -19.53 6.23 -18.84
C ILE A 247 -18.35 7.20 -18.85
N THR A 248 -18.61 8.49 -18.67
CA THR A 248 -17.58 9.52 -18.49
C THR A 248 -17.47 9.92 -17.02
N THR A 249 -16.36 10.53 -16.62
CA THR A 249 -16.22 11.05 -15.24
C THR A 249 -17.27 12.12 -14.90
N ALA A 250 -17.67 12.94 -15.87
CA ALA A 250 -18.74 13.92 -15.68
C ALA A 250 -20.08 13.21 -15.43
N LYS A 251 -20.41 12.18 -16.22
CA LYS A 251 -21.66 11.45 -16.04
C LYS A 251 -21.70 10.65 -14.75
N ALA A 252 -20.58 10.07 -14.33
CA ALA A 252 -20.47 9.40 -13.04
C ALA A 252 -20.63 10.36 -11.85
N ALA A 253 -20.14 11.61 -11.99
CA ALA A 253 -20.32 12.64 -10.97
C ALA A 253 -21.80 13.04 -10.82
N GLU A 254 -22.52 13.20 -11.93
CA GLU A 254 -23.97 13.44 -11.93
C GLU A 254 -24.75 12.27 -11.33
N LEU A 255 -24.42 11.04 -11.75
CA LEU A 255 -25.12 9.83 -11.33
C LEU A 255 -25.00 9.59 -9.81
N LEU A 256 -23.84 9.87 -9.24
CA LEU A 256 -23.57 9.69 -7.82
C LEU A 256 -23.87 10.93 -6.97
N GLY A 257 -24.17 12.08 -7.58
CA GLY A 257 -24.35 13.35 -6.86
C GLY A 257 -23.09 13.86 -6.16
N VAL A 258 -21.90 13.53 -6.67
CA VAL A 258 -20.61 13.88 -6.06
C VAL A 258 -19.75 14.77 -6.95
N LYS A 259 -18.76 15.46 -6.36
CA LYS A 259 -17.77 16.23 -7.14
C LYS A 259 -16.96 15.31 -8.07
N GLN A 260 -16.56 15.81 -9.24
CA GLN A 260 -15.80 15.04 -10.26
C GLN A 260 -14.55 14.33 -9.71
N ARG A 261 -13.85 14.93 -8.73
CA ARG A 261 -12.70 14.32 -8.05
C ARG A 261 -13.08 13.00 -7.36
N ARG A 262 -14.22 12.94 -6.68
CA ARG A 262 -14.70 11.74 -5.99
C ARG A 262 -15.21 10.70 -6.98
N ALA A 263 -15.95 11.11 -8.01
CA ALA A 263 -16.40 10.22 -9.08
C ALA A 263 -15.22 9.56 -9.82
N ARG A 264 -14.14 10.31 -10.05
CA ARG A 264 -12.90 9.78 -10.64
C ARG A 264 -12.27 8.71 -9.75
N ALA A 265 -12.26 8.90 -8.43
CA ALA A 265 -11.73 7.90 -7.50
C ALA A 265 -12.52 6.59 -7.56
N VAL A 266 -13.87 6.67 -7.56
CA VAL A 266 -14.73 5.48 -7.67
C VAL A 266 -14.52 4.76 -9.01
N LEU A 267 -14.45 5.49 -10.13
CA LEU A 267 -14.17 4.90 -11.43
C LEU A 267 -12.79 4.22 -11.50
N MET A 268 -11.77 4.77 -10.83
CA MET A 268 -10.44 4.16 -10.78
C MET A 268 -10.45 2.87 -9.97
N ASN A 269 -11.13 2.83 -8.82
CA ASN A 269 -11.31 1.60 -8.06
C ASN A 269 -12.02 0.52 -8.89
N MET A 270 -13.03 0.88 -9.68
CA MET A 270 -13.71 -0.07 -10.57
C MET A 270 -12.82 -0.57 -11.72
N VAL A 271 -11.82 0.21 -12.13
CA VAL A 271 -10.80 -0.23 -13.10
C VAL A 271 -9.79 -1.17 -12.45
N GLU A 272 -9.34 -0.86 -11.24
CA GLU A 272 -8.45 -1.72 -10.44
C GLU A 272 -9.09 -3.07 -10.11
N SER A 273 -10.39 -3.07 -9.79
CA SER A 273 -11.19 -4.28 -9.55
C SER A 273 -11.63 -4.99 -10.85
N ALA A 274 -11.11 -4.58 -12.01
CA ALA A 274 -11.34 -5.16 -13.34
C ALA A 274 -12.81 -5.15 -13.82
N TYR A 275 -13.71 -4.39 -13.19
CA TYR A 275 -15.10 -4.22 -13.64
C TYR A 275 -15.21 -3.33 -14.88
N LEU A 276 -14.37 -2.30 -14.95
CA LEU A 276 -14.30 -1.35 -16.05
C LEU A 276 -12.89 -1.32 -16.63
N ARG A 277 -12.77 -0.92 -17.89
CA ARG A 277 -11.49 -0.52 -18.48
C ARG A 277 -11.58 0.90 -18.99
N LYS A 278 -10.45 1.61 -18.93
CA LYS A 278 -10.34 3.01 -19.33
C LYS A 278 -9.87 3.08 -20.79
N GLU A 279 -10.60 3.80 -21.62
CA GLU A 279 -10.25 4.06 -23.03
C GLU A 279 -10.14 5.57 -23.29
N GLY A 280 -9.18 5.97 -24.13
CA GLY A 280 -8.96 7.37 -24.51
C GLY A 280 -7.92 8.13 -23.66
N ALA A 281 -7.61 9.36 -24.08
CA ALA A 281 -6.56 10.21 -23.49
C ALA A 281 -7.10 11.58 -23.08
N ALA A 282 -6.68 12.06 -21.90
CA ALA A 282 -7.04 13.37 -21.35
C ALA A 282 -8.56 13.64 -21.31
N ARG A 283 -9.06 14.54 -22.18
CA ARG A 283 -10.47 14.99 -22.20
C ARG A 283 -11.45 13.99 -22.84
N SER A 284 -10.95 13.02 -23.61
CA SER A 284 -11.77 11.97 -24.24
C SER A 284 -11.80 10.66 -23.45
N THR A 285 -11.47 10.70 -22.16
CA THR A 285 -11.46 9.50 -21.31
C THR A 285 -12.87 8.96 -21.10
N ILE A 286 -13.11 7.73 -21.54
CA ILE A 286 -14.34 6.95 -21.29
C ILE A 286 -14.00 5.68 -20.52
N TYR A 287 -14.99 5.14 -19.81
CA TYR A 287 -14.87 3.87 -19.08
C TYR A 287 -15.91 2.91 -19.64
N VAL A 288 -15.47 1.76 -20.11
CA VAL A 288 -16.33 0.72 -20.72
C VAL A 288 -16.29 -0.55 -19.88
N LYS A 289 -17.29 -1.43 -20.02
CA LYS A 289 -17.28 -2.72 -19.32
C LYS A 289 -16.05 -3.52 -19.74
N ASN A 290 -15.39 -4.17 -18.79
CA ASN A 290 -14.34 -5.12 -19.14
C ASN A 290 -14.96 -6.39 -19.75
N ALA A 291 -14.43 -6.85 -20.88
CA ALA A 291 -14.94 -8.03 -21.59
C ALA A 291 -14.31 -9.33 -21.09
N GLU A 292 -13.16 -9.24 -20.43
CA GLU A 292 -12.46 -10.34 -19.79
C GLU A 292 -12.84 -10.37 -18.31
N GLY A 293 -14.01 -10.94 -18.01
CA GLY A 293 -14.45 -11.19 -16.64
C GLY A 293 -13.82 -12.46 -16.10
N ARG A 294 -13.29 -12.39 -14.86
CA ARG A 294 -13.21 -13.57 -13.98
C ARG A 294 -14.61 -14.05 -13.60
#